data_AF-A0A8I1QW22-F1
#
_entry.id   AF-A0A8I1QW22-F1
#
_cell.length_a   1.000
_cell.length_b   1.000
_cell.length_c   1.000
_cell.angle_alpha   90.00
_cell.angle_beta   90.00
_cell.angle_gamma   90.00
#
_symmetry.space_group_name_H-M   'P 1'
#
loop_
_entity.id
_entity.type
_entity.pdbx_description
1 polymer ?
#
loop_
_entity_poly.entity_id
_entity_poly.type
_entity_poly.pdbx_seq_one_letter_code
_entity_poly.pdbx_strand_id
1 'polypeptide(L)'
;MQHHPHPDPEVAALVEQCAARLAQAGERIGDWVRAAMAGQARPVLPAHGPVEAARLLTTATRLCDEGAFDQALRPALVLVMQHPGRAAFAFLAGTCLQRTARPAAALPMFGLAGLQDGNRYAALAAFRSGECLAAMGRADDAIAVFDAAVEACRQRPALAELQRLAQDKAEALRAAG
;
A
#
# COMPACT_ATOMS: atom_id res chain seq x y z
N MET A 1 20.37 8.21 -1.97
CA MET A 1 20.34 7.28 -0.83
C MET A 1 21.19 6.08 -1.19
N GLN A 2 22.23 5.77 -0.42
CA GLN A 2 23.01 4.54 -0.59
C GLN A 2 22.15 3.38 -0.08
N HIS A 3 21.77 2.46 -0.96
CA HIS A 3 21.00 1.27 -0.58
C HIS A 3 21.97 0.27 0.06
N HIS A 4 21.91 0.12 1.39
CA HIS A 4 22.71 -0.91 2.05
C HIS A 4 22.02 -2.26 1.84
N PRO A 5 22.73 -3.30 1.36
CA PRO A 5 22.16 -4.63 1.23
C PRO A 5 21.71 -5.16 2.59
N HIS A 6 20.67 -5.99 2.60
CA HIS A 6 20.21 -6.66 3.81
C HIS A 6 21.29 -7.64 4.31
N PRO A 7 21.51 -7.80 5.64
CA PRO A 7 22.55 -8.68 6.17
C PRO A 7 22.34 -10.16 5.80
N ASP A 8 21.09 -10.59 5.67
CA ASP A 8 20.75 -11.90 5.10
C ASP A 8 20.93 -11.89 3.56
N PRO A 9 21.86 -12.70 3.01
CA PRO A 9 22.15 -12.73 1.59
C PRO A 9 21.00 -13.25 0.73
N GLU A 10 20.12 -14.12 1.26
CA GLU A 10 18.96 -14.61 0.52
C GLU A 10 17.94 -13.49 0.30
N VAL A 11 17.75 -12.68 1.33
CA VAL A 11 16.85 -11.51 1.30
C VAL A 11 17.41 -10.44 0.36
N ALA A 12 18.72 -10.17 0.44
CA ALA A 12 19.37 -9.23 -0.47
C ALA A 12 19.21 -9.66 -1.93
N ALA A 13 19.47 -10.94 -2.23
CA ALA A 13 19.32 -11.49 -3.58
C ALA A 13 17.87 -11.43 -4.08
N LEU A 14 16.88 -11.73 -3.22
CA LEU A 14 15.45 -11.64 -3.55
C LEU A 14 15.04 -10.20 -3.86
N VAL A 15 15.48 -9.23 -3.05
CA VAL A 15 15.19 -7.80 -3.27
C VAL A 15 15.80 -7.31 -4.58
N GLU A 16 17.04 -7.72 -4.88
CA GLU A 16 17.72 -7.37 -6.13
C GLU A 16 17.04 -7.98 -7.36
N GLN A 17 16.64 -9.25 -7.29
CA GLN A 17 15.84 -9.90 -8.34
C GLN A 17 14.52 -9.15 -8.60
N CYS A 18 13.82 -8.74 -7.53
CA CYS A 18 12.61 -7.94 -7.66
C CYS A 18 12.90 -6.57 -8.31
N ALA A 19 13.98 -5.91 -7.91
CA ALA A 19 14.39 -4.64 -8.50
C ALA A 19 14.67 -4.77 -10.01
N ALA A 20 15.40 -5.81 -10.42
CA ALA A 20 15.69 -6.07 -11.83
C ALA A 20 14.41 -6.29 -12.65
N ARG A 21 13.42 -7.02 -12.11
CA ARG A 21 12.12 -7.23 -12.76
C ARG A 21 11.32 -5.94 -12.91
N LEU A 22 11.32 -5.08 -11.89
CA LEU A 22 10.66 -3.78 -11.96
C LEU A 22 11.35 -2.88 -12.98
N ALA A 23 12.68 -2.88 -13.03
CA ALA A 23 13.43 -2.13 -14.04
C ALA A 23 13.10 -2.59 -15.47
N GLN A 24 12.98 -3.90 -15.70
CA GLN A 24 12.58 -4.47 -16.99
C GLN A 24 11.15 -4.12 -17.40
N ALA A 25 10.24 -3.88 -16.44
CA ALA A 25 8.88 -3.45 -16.74
C ALA A 25 8.83 -1.99 -17.24
N GLY A 26 9.79 -1.15 -16.84
CA GLY A 26 9.98 0.20 -17.36
C GLY A 26 8.71 1.06 -17.35
N GLU A 27 8.40 1.67 -18.48
CA GLU A 27 7.27 2.60 -18.65
C GLU A 27 5.90 1.98 -18.34
N ARG A 28 5.77 0.65 -18.46
CA ARG A 28 4.53 -0.08 -18.15
C ARG A 28 4.10 0.11 -16.70
N ILE A 29 5.02 0.43 -15.80
CA ILE A 29 4.72 0.76 -14.40
C ILE A 29 3.93 2.08 -14.32
N GLY A 30 4.31 3.09 -15.12
CA GLY A 30 3.63 4.38 -15.14
C GLY A 30 2.18 4.26 -15.63
N ASP A 31 1.98 3.52 -16.73
CA ASP A 31 0.64 3.18 -17.23
C ASP A 31 -0.18 2.41 -16.20
N TRP A 32 0.46 1.45 -15.54
CA TRP A 32 -0.18 0.64 -14.51
C TRP A 32 -0.63 1.47 -13.31
N VAL A 33 0.17 2.44 -12.86
CA VAL A 33 -0.21 3.35 -11.76
C VAL A 33 -1.42 4.21 -12.13
N ARG A 34 -1.47 4.73 -13.37
CA ARG A 34 -2.65 5.46 -13.87
C ARG A 34 -3.89 4.57 -13.87
N ALA A 35 -3.76 3.35 -14.40
CA ALA A 35 -4.85 2.38 -14.39
C ALA A 35 -5.28 2.00 -12.96
N ALA A 36 -4.35 1.90 -12.02
CA ALA A 36 -4.62 1.62 -10.61
C ALA A 36 -5.46 2.73 -9.96
N MET A 37 -5.17 4.00 -10.23
CA MET A 37 -6.01 5.11 -9.75
C MET A 37 -7.44 5.07 -10.28
N ALA A 38 -7.64 4.54 -11.49
CA ALA A 38 -8.96 4.34 -12.08
C ALA A 38 -9.63 3.02 -11.65
N GLY A 39 -9.00 2.21 -10.79
CA GLY A 39 -9.49 0.89 -10.41
C GLY A 39 -9.46 -0.16 -11.53
N GLN A 40 -8.64 0.08 -12.57
CA GLN A 40 -8.57 -0.72 -13.79
C GLN A 40 -7.22 -1.43 -13.96
N ALA A 41 -6.39 -1.49 -12.90
CA ALA A 41 -5.09 -2.13 -12.95
C ALA A 41 -5.17 -3.59 -13.41
N ARG A 42 -4.35 -3.94 -14.39
CA ARG A 42 -4.19 -5.32 -14.89
C ARG A 42 -2.79 -5.84 -14.57
N PRO A 43 -2.58 -7.17 -14.50
CA PRO A 43 -1.24 -7.71 -14.34
C PRO A 43 -0.28 -7.21 -15.43
N VAL A 44 0.89 -6.74 -15.03
CA VAL A 44 1.97 -6.32 -15.95
C VAL A 44 3.23 -7.14 -15.79
N LEU A 45 3.37 -7.89 -14.70
CA LEU A 45 4.46 -8.84 -14.52
C LEU A 45 3.94 -10.28 -14.68
N PRO A 46 4.72 -11.19 -15.30
CA PRO A 46 4.40 -12.62 -15.29
C PRO A 46 4.29 -13.11 -13.86
N ALA A 47 3.21 -13.82 -13.52
CA ALA A 47 2.96 -14.31 -12.18
C ALA A 47 4.00 -15.35 -11.75
N HIS A 48 4.40 -15.28 -10.49
CA HIS A 48 5.15 -16.37 -9.87
C HIS A 48 4.22 -17.55 -9.56
N GLY A 49 4.81 -18.75 -9.45
CA GLY A 49 4.12 -19.88 -8.85
C GLY A 49 3.74 -19.61 -7.38
N PRO A 50 2.77 -20.34 -6.81
CA PRO A 50 2.22 -20.06 -5.49
C PRO A 50 3.27 -20.08 -4.36
N VAL A 51 4.27 -20.98 -4.45
CA VAL A 51 5.37 -21.08 -3.48
C VAL A 51 6.21 -19.80 -3.48
N GLU A 52 6.58 -19.33 -4.67
CA GLU A 52 7.41 -18.14 -4.81
C GLU A 52 6.65 -16.87 -4.42
N ALA A 53 5.37 -16.76 -4.79
CA ALA A 53 4.51 -15.66 -4.34
C ALA A 53 4.39 -15.64 -2.80
N ALA A 54 4.24 -16.79 -2.15
CA ALA A 54 4.21 -16.89 -0.69
C ALA A 54 5.55 -16.49 -0.04
N ARG A 55 6.67 -16.87 -0.65
CA ARG A 55 8.02 -16.46 -0.20
C ARG A 55 8.21 -14.95 -0.28
N LEU A 56 7.81 -14.32 -1.40
CA LEU A 56 7.84 -12.87 -1.57
C LEU A 56 6.98 -12.17 -0.51
N LEU A 57 5.75 -12.66 -0.29
CA LEU A 57 4.83 -12.07 0.68
C LEU A 57 5.39 -12.15 2.10
N THR A 58 5.88 -13.33 2.49
CA THR A 58 6.44 -13.57 3.82
C THR A 58 7.66 -12.69 4.07
N THR A 59 8.56 -12.62 3.08
CA THR A 59 9.77 -11.77 3.16
C THR A 59 9.41 -10.29 3.25
N ALA A 60 8.49 -9.81 2.40
CA ALA A 60 8.05 -8.42 2.41
C ALA A 60 7.34 -8.05 3.72
N THR A 61 6.57 -8.96 4.30
CA THR A 61 5.90 -8.76 5.60
C THR A 61 6.93 -8.66 6.72
N ARG A 62 7.87 -9.62 6.79
CA ARG A 62 8.96 -9.60 7.77
C ARG A 62 9.78 -8.31 7.70
N LEU A 63 10.15 -7.87 6.50
CA LEU A 63 10.87 -6.60 6.31
C LEU A 63 10.06 -5.38 6.78
N CYS A 64 8.73 -5.38 6.61
CA CYS A 64 7.85 -4.34 7.16
C CYS A 64 7.83 -4.35 8.70
N ASP A 65 7.76 -5.54 9.30
CA ASP A 65 7.77 -5.70 10.76
C ASP A 65 9.10 -5.22 11.37
N GLU A 66 10.21 -5.40 10.64
CA GLU A 66 11.55 -4.89 10.98
C GLU A 66 11.74 -3.39 10.68
N GLY A 67 10.76 -2.73 10.05
CA GLY A 67 10.85 -1.33 9.65
C GLY A 67 11.69 -1.07 8.39
N ALA A 68 12.16 -2.12 7.70
CA ALA A 68 12.92 -2.06 6.47
C ALA A 68 12.02 -1.81 5.23
N PHE A 69 11.19 -0.77 5.29
CA PHE A 69 10.16 -0.48 4.27
C PHE A 69 10.71 -0.25 2.86
N ASP A 70 11.92 0.30 2.74
CA ASP A 70 12.56 0.47 1.44
C ASP A 70 12.82 -0.91 0.80
N GLN A 71 13.40 -1.84 1.55
CA GLN A 71 13.67 -3.20 1.07
C GLN A 71 12.37 -3.99 0.82
N ALA A 72 11.37 -3.86 1.70
CA ALA A 72 10.06 -4.50 1.55
C ALA A 72 9.29 -4.05 0.29
N LEU A 73 9.54 -2.81 -0.16
CA LEU A 73 8.80 -2.22 -1.28
C LEU A 73 8.96 -3.03 -2.58
N ARG A 74 10.17 -3.52 -2.89
CA ARG A 74 10.43 -4.22 -4.16
C ARG A 74 9.58 -5.50 -4.31
N PRO A 75 9.63 -6.46 -3.38
CA PRO A 75 8.78 -7.65 -3.45
C PRO A 75 7.29 -7.32 -3.37
N ALA A 76 6.89 -6.30 -2.60
CA ALA A 76 5.49 -5.86 -2.52
C ALA A 76 4.97 -5.33 -3.87
N LEU A 77 5.76 -4.50 -4.57
CA LEU A 77 5.42 -4.00 -5.90
C LEU A 77 5.32 -5.12 -6.94
N VAL A 78 6.23 -6.09 -6.90
CA VAL A 78 6.17 -7.26 -7.78
C VAL A 78 4.85 -8.03 -7.57
N LEU A 79 4.47 -8.30 -6.32
CA LEU A 79 3.23 -9.01 -6.00
C LEU A 79 1.98 -8.29 -6.50
N VAL A 80 1.85 -6.97 -6.25
CA VAL A 80 0.67 -6.22 -6.69
C VAL A 80 0.61 -6.07 -8.21
N MET A 81 1.75 -5.98 -8.89
CA MET A 81 1.81 -5.93 -10.36
C MET A 81 1.53 -7.29 -11.02
N GLN A 82 1.68 -8.40 -10.31
CA GLN A 82 1.26 -9.74 -10.76
C GLN A 82 -0.23 -10.00 -10.47
N HIS A 83 -0.73 -9.47 -9.35
CA HIS A 83 -2.07 -9.75 -8.86
C HIS A 83 -2.75 -8.49 -8.28
N PRO A 84 -3.14 -7.51 -9.11
CA PRO A 84 -3.69 -6.23 -8.66
C PRO A 84 -5.01 -6.37 -7.86
N GLY A 85 -5.76 -7.45 -8.06
CA GLY A 85 -6.99 -7.74 -7.32
C GLY A 85 -6.78 -8.29 -5.89
N ARG A 86 -5.53 -8.54 -5.46
CA ARG A 86 -5.23 -9.03 -4.11
C ARG A 86 -5.01 -7.84 -3.18
N ALA A 87 -6.06 -7.46 -2.42
CA ALA A 87 -6.03 -6.31 -1.51
C ALA A 87 -4.83 -6.30 -0.55
N ALA A 88 -4.40 -7.47 -0.05
CA ALA A 88 -3.24 -7.58 0.82
C ALA A 88 -1.93 -7.09 0.18
N PHE A 89 -1.71 -7.37 -1.12
CA PHE A 89 -0.49 -6.98 -1.83
C PHE A 89 -0.47 -5.48 -2.08
N ALA A 90 -1.61 -4.94 -2.50
CA ALA A 90 -1.77 -3.50 -2.66
C ALA A 90 -1.59 -2.77 -1.33
N PHE A 91 -2.21 -3.25 -0.25
CA PHE A 91 -2.05 -2.66 1.08
C PHE A 91 -0.59 -2.66 1.56
N LEU A 92 0.13 -3.76 1.33
CA LEU A 92 1.55 -3.88 1.70
C LEU A 92 2.42 -2.90 0.91
N ALA A 93 2.23 -2.80 -0.41
CA ALA A 93 2.94 -1.85 -1.27
C ALA A 93 2.65 -0.39 -0.86
N GLY A 94 1.39 -0.06 -0.61
CA GLY A 94 0.97 1.26 -0.14
C GLY A 94 1.61 1.62 1.20
N THR A 95 1.64 0.69 2.15
CA THR A 95 2.32 0.86 3.45
C THR A 95 3.80 1.17 3.26
N CYS A 96 4.51 0.41 2.43
CA CYS A 96 5.92 0.66 2.15
C CYS A 96 6.16 2.05 1.54
N LEU A 97 5.33 2.47 0.57
CA LEU A 97 5.42 3.77 -0.07
C LEU A 97 5.15 4.92 0.92
N GLN A 98 4.10 4.80 1.73
CA GLN A 98 3.77 5.81 2.73
C GLN A 98 4.89 5.95 3.77
N ARG A 99 5.39 4.84 4.30
CA ARG A 99 6.46 4.80 5.33
C ARG A 99 7.82 5.24 4.80
N THR A 100 8.00 5.28 3.49
CA THR A 100 9.19 5.84 2.82
C THR A 100 8.93 7.25 2.26
N ALA A 101 7.97 7.98 2.84
CA ALA A 101 7.64 9.37 2.50
C ALA A 101 7.22 9.59 1.04
N ARG A 102 6.53 8.62 0.43
CA ARG A 102 5.96 8.70 -0.93
C ARG A 102 4.43 8.61 -0.90
N PRO A 103 3.71 9.55 -0.23
CA PRO A 103 2.25 9.47 -0.06
C PRO A 103 1.48 9.50 -1.39
N ALA A 104 1.95 10.27 -2.38
CA ALA A 104 1.33 10.33 -3.70
C ALA A 104 1.35 8.96 -4.43
N ALA A 105 2.43 8.20 -4.28
CA ALA A 105 2.56 6.88 -4.86
C ALA A 105 1.82 5.81 -4.04
N ALA A 106 1.65 6.02 -2.72
CA ALA A 106 0.93 5.11 -1.84
C ALA A 106 -0.59 5.13 -2.10
N LEU A 107 -1.15 6.31 -2.41
CA LEU A 107 -2.59 6.50 -2.60
C LEU A 107 -3.24 5.52 -3.61
N PRO A 108 -2.72 5.32 -4.85
CA PRO A 108 -3.29 4.32 -5.76
C PRO A 108 -3.26 2.90 -5.19
N MET A 109 -2.28 2.57 -4.34
CA MET A 109 -2.17 1.23 -3.75
C MET A 109 -3.24 1.02 -2.69
N PHE A 110 -3.51 2.03 -1.85
CA PHE A 110 -4.62 1.95 -0.90
C PHE A 110 -5.97 1.99 -1.60
N GLY A 111 -6.12 2.73 -2.70
CA GLY A 111 -7.29 2.66 -3.58
C GLY A 111 -7.56 1.22 -4.03
N LEU A 112 -6.56 0.56 -4.64
CA LEU A 112 -6.66 -0.86 -5.03
C LEU A 112 -7.01 -1.79 -3.86
N ALA A 113 -6.40 -1.57 -2.69
CA ALA A 113 -6.68 -2.37 -1.49
C ALA A 113 -8.13 -2.21 -0.99
N GLY A 114 -8.74 -1.05 -1.23
CA GLY A 114 -10.11 -0.73 -0.84
C GLY A 114 -11.19 -1.19 -1.83
N LEU A 115 -10.85 -1.53 -3.08
CA LEU A 115 -11.84 -1.78 -4.15
C LEU A 115 -12.79 -2.96 -3.90
N GLN A 116 -12.40 -3.93 -3.07
CA GLN A 116 -13.20 -5.13 -2.87
C GLN A 116 -14.17 -4.93 -1.70
N ASP A 117 -15.47 -4.91 -1.96
CA ASP A 117 -16.49 -4.77 -0.91
C ASP A 117 -16.37 -5.87 0.14
N GLY A 118 -16.54 -5.49 1.41
CA GLY A 118 -16.44 -6.41 2.55
C GLY A 118 -15.02 -6.93 2.85
N ASN A 119 -13.99 -6.50 2.11
CA ASN A 119 -12.64 -6.93 2.39
C ASN A 119 -12.10 -6.31 3.70
N ARG A 120 -11.27 -7.07 4.43
CA ARG A 120 -10.78 -6.65 5.75
C ARG A 120 -9.93 -5.37 5.75
N TYR A 121 -9.35 -5.01 4.59
CA TYR A 121 -8.47 -3.86 4.42
C TYR A 121 -9.23 -2.57 4.09
N ALA A 122 -10.50 -2.60 3.68
CA ALA A 122 -11.21 -1.41 3.18
C ALA A 122 -11.14 -0.22 4.15
N ALA A 123 -11.52 -0.42 5.42
CA ALA A 123 -11.46 0.62 6.44
C ALA A 123 -10.03 1.12 6.70
N LEU A 124 -9.06 0.21 6.78
CA LEU A 124 -7.66 0.57 7.04
C LEU A 124 -7.03 1.28 5.83
N ALA A 125 -7.37 0.87 4.61
CA ALA A 125 -6.93 1.52 3.37
C ALA A 125 -7.51 2.93 3.23
N ALA A 126 -8.78 3.13 3.60
CA ALA A 126 -9.39 4.46 3.65
C ALA A 126 -8.68 5.37 4.67
N PHE A 127 -8.42 4.87 5.89
CA PHE A 127 -7.65 5.59 6.90
C PHE A 127 -6.25 5.98 6.40
N ARG A 128 -5.50 5.03 5.83
CA ARG A 128 -4.16 5.27 5.28
C ARG A 128 -4.16 6.23 4.09
N SER A 129 -5.22 6.19 3.27
CA SER A 129 -5.43 7.17 2.19
C SER A 129 -5.61 8.57 2.74
N GLY A 130 -6.37 8.73 3.83
CA GLY A 130 -6.55 10.02 4.51
C GLY A 130 -5.25 10.58 5.05
N GLU A 131 -4.42 9.74 5.67
CA GLU A 131 -3.07 10.16 6.10
C GLU A 131 -2.20 10.61 4.93
N CYS A 132 -2.27 9.92 3.79
CA CYS A 132 -1.53 10.31 2.59
C CYS A 132 -2.02 11.66 2.04
N LEU A 133 -3.34 11.85 1.95
CA LEU A 133 -3.95 13.09 1.45
C LEU A 133 -3.63 14.29 2.36
N ALA A 134 -3.71 14.09 3.68
CA ALA A 134 -3.33 15.11 4.66
C ALA A 134 -1.84 15.48 4.53
N ALA A 135 -0.95 14.49 4.37
CA ALA A 135 0.48 14.74 4.15
C ALA A 135 0.78 15.49 2.83
N MET A 136 -0.15 15.44 1.86
CA MET A 136 -0.08 16.19 0.60
C MET A 136 -0.78 17.56 0.67
N GLY A 137 -1.27 17.98 1.85
CA GLY A 137 -1.99 19.24 2.03
C GLY A 137 -3.42 19.25 1.47
N ARG A 138 -3.97 18.09 1.10
CA ARG A 138 -5.33 17.95 0.56
C ARG A 138 -6.33 17.68 1.69
N ALA A 139 -6.57 18.69 2.52
CA ALA A 139 -7.36 18.55 3.75
C ALA A 139 -8.79 18.05 3.51
N ASP A 140 -9.52 18.65 2.55
CA ASP A 140 -10.91 18.27 2.26
C ASP A 140 -11.04 16.82 1.79
N ASP A 141 -10.15 16.41 0.88
CA ASP A 141 -10.11 15.02 0.40
C ASP A 141 -9.76 14.05 1.54
N ALA A 142 -8.84 14.44 2.42
CA ALA A 142 -8.45 13.64 3.58
C ALA A 142 -9.62 13.45 4.55
N ILE A 143 -10.37 14.51 4.85
CA ILE A 143 -11.59 14.47 5.68
C ILE A 143 -12.59 13.48 5.08
N ALA A 144 -12.87 13.58 3.78
CA ALA A 144 -13.84 12.73 3.10
C ALA A 144 -13.50 11.22 3.22
N VAL A 145 -12.22 10.85 3.09
CA VAL A 145 -11.82 9.44 3.22
C VAL A 145 -11.69 8.99 4.68
N PHE A 146 -11.40 9.88 5.62
CA PHE A 146 -11.48 9.55 7.05
C PHE A 146 -12.92 9.29 7.47
N ASP A 147 -13.89 10.09 7.01
CA ASP A 147 -15.31 9.83 7.24
C ASP A 147 -15.74 8.49 6.63
N ALA A 148 -15.28 8.16 5.42
CA ALA A 148 -15.50 6.84 4.83
C ALA A 148 -14.90 5.69 5.68
N ALA A 149 -13.74 5.90 6.29
CA ALA A 149 -13.14 4.93 7.21
C ALA A 149 -13.98 4.76 8.48
N VAL A 150 -14.54 5.85 9.03
CA VAL A 150 -15.46 5.81 10.18
C VAL A 150 -16.71 4.99 9.86
N GLU A 151 -17.33 5.25 8.71
CA GLU A 151 -18.50 4.51 8.24
C GLU A 151 -18.21 3.01 8.08
N ALA A 152 -17.07 2.67 7.47
CA ALA A 152 -16.64 1.29 7.29
C ALA A 152 -16.36 0.55 8.62
N CYS A 153 -16.08 1.27 9.70
CA CYS A 153 -15.86 0.70 11.03
C CYS A 153 -17.13 0.63 11.90
N ARG A 154 -18.16 1.44 11.60
CA ARG A 154 -19.31 1.69 12.50
C ARG A 154 -19.97 0.43 13.08
N GLN A 155 -20.09 -0.64 12.28
CA GLN A 155 -20.74 -1.88 12.69
C GLN A 155 -19.74 -3.02 13.03
N ARG A 156 -18.47 -2.66 13.26
CA ARG A 156 -17.38 -3.62 13.47
C ARG A 156 -16.64 -3.26 14.77
N PRO A 157 -17.09 -3.77 15.94
CA PRO A 157 -16.49 -3.44 17.24
C PRO A 157 -14.98 -3.69 17.30
N ALA A 158 -14.48 -4.70 16.58
CA ALA A 158 -13.05 -4.99 16.46
C ALA A 158 -12.22 -3.86 15.81
N LEU A 159 -12.87 -2.88 15.18
CA LEU A 159 -12.25 -1.71 14.55
C LEU A 159 -12.56 -0.39 15.30
N ALA A 160 -13.07 -0.44 16.52
CA ALA A 160 -13.43 0.75 17.29
C ALA A 160 -12.25 1.73 17.47
N GLU A 161 -11.03 1.21 17.65
CA GLU A 161 -9.83 2.04 17.74
C GLU A 161 -9.55 2.78 16.41
N LEU A 162 -9.64 2.07 15.28
CA LEU A 162 -9.44 2.66 13.96
C LEU A 162 -10.52 3.72 13.67
N GLN A 163 -11.77 3.45 14.05
CA GLN A 163 -12.87 4.39 13.93
C GLN A 163 -12.58 5.69 14.69
N ARG A 164 -12.16 5.58 15.95
CA ARG A 164 -11.80 6.74 16.78
C ARG A 164 -10.63 7.52 16.17
N LEU A 165 -9.56 6.84 15.76
CA LEU A 165 -8.41 7.50 15.13
C LEU A 165 -8.80 8.25 13.84
N ALA A 166 -9.67 7.67 13.02
CA ALA A 166 -10.16 8.32 11.82
C ALA A 166 -11.01 9.57 12.15
N GLN A 167 -11.89 9.48 13.14
CA GLN A 167 -12.70 10.60 13.61
C GLN A 167 -11.82 11.73 14.16
N ASP A 168 -10.89 11.43 15.06
CA ASP A 168 -9.96 12.39 15.67
C ASP A 168 -9.17 13.15 14.57
N LYS A 169 -8.72 12.44 13.53
CA LYS A 169 -8.00 13.03 12.39
C LYS A 169 -8.89 13.94 11.54
N ALA A 170 -10.12 13.53 11.25
CA ALA A 170 -11.07 14.33 10.48
C ALA A 170 -11.43 15.63 11.23
N GLU A 171 -11.72 15.53 12.52
CA GLU A 171 -12.03 16.69 13.38
C GLU A 171 -10.84 17.65 13.50
N ALA A 172 -9.62 17.14 13.68
CA ALA A 172 -8.41 17.97 13.73
C ALA A 172 -8.19 18.76 12.43
N LEU A 173 -8.45 18.15 11.26
CA LEU A 173 -8.35 18.84 9.97
C LEU A 173 -9.44 19.90 9.81
N ARG A 174 -10.69 19.61 10.21
CA ARG A 174 -11.79 20.58 10.18
C ARG A 174 -11.55 21.79 11.08
N ALA A 175 -10.89 21.59 12.23
CA ALA A 175 -10.56 22.66 13.15
C ALA A 175 -9.36 23.52 12.70
N ALA A 176 -8.56 23.03 11.75
CA ALA A 176 -7.37 23.71 11.24
C ALA A 176 -7.63 24.55 9.98
N GLY A 177 -8.81 24.42 9.36
CA GLY A 177 -9.27 25.21 8.21
C GLY A 177 -10.22 26.34 8.63
#